data_AF-A0A7X5FQG4-F1
#
_entry.id   AF-A0A7X5FQG4-F1
#
_cell.length_a   1.000
_cell.length_b   1.000
_cell.length_c   1.000
_cell.angle_alpha   90.00
_cell.angle_beta   90.00
_cell.angle_gamma   90.00
#
_symmetry.space_group_name_H-M   'P 1'
#
loop_
_entity.id
_entity.type
_entity.pdbx_description
1 polymer ?
#
loop_
_entity_poly.entity_id
_entity_poly.type
_entity_poly.pdbx_seq_one_letter_code
_entity_poly.pdbx_strand_id
1 'polypeptide(L)'
;MKSFDKKSAFTLIELVIVITILSLLSTMGFISYINFSKGSRDSVRITEVRNIQKSLELSAIDEGRFPIPDKAREITLSGSVVWYQGTFGDSAHKAVKRLSKKPVDPSLGIEYSYSLLNNSQEYQISTIFEGEEITKSPFISHTYAAEITAFNIGNYNERVSYVKSDGRDIIVALPSITSSDDSSNELLEIIQSNNLVIHGKYNLSDSYNTGEYNQSGGVKSEDMNAIVFSGNLNELNEYENQRKFLENLIASYSQMSDVSQKSTDAVEKLNQINLDDSEAVQEYTNFLMQNNIGGLPRL
;
A
#
# COMPACT_ATOMS: atom_id res chain seq x y z
N MET A 1 -5.83 15.43 83.95
CA MET A 1 -6.03 16.29 82.77
C MET A 1 -5.34 15.60 81.59
N LYS A 2 -6.08 14.98 80.66
CA LYS A 2 -5.48 14.29 79.49
C LYS A 2 -5.22 15.33 78.40
N SER A 3 -3.95 15.49 78.00
CA SER A 3 -3.56 16.28 76.83
C SER A 3 -4.09 15.57 75.58
N PHE A 4 -4.89 16.25 74.77
CA PHE A 4 -5.23 15.78 73.43
C PHE A 4 -4.07 16.14 72.50
N ASP A 5 -3.27 15.15 72.12
CA ASP A 5 -2.30 15.31 71.03
C ASP A 5 -3.07 15.71 69.77
N LYS A 6 -2.78 16.91 69.26
CA LYS A 6 -3.25 17.39 67.96
C LYS A 6 -2.61 16.50 66.89
N LYS A 7 -3.28 15.40 66.53
CA LYS A 7 -2.95 14.66 65.32
C LYS A 7 -3.22 15.58 64.13
N SER A 8 -2.17 15.93 63.39
CA SER A 8 -2.27 16.66 62.12
C SER A 8 -3.12 15.85 61.16
N ALA A 9 -4.35 16.31 60.93
CA ALA A 9 -5.23 15.77 59.92
C ALA A 9 -4.91 16.41 58.56
N PHE A 10 -4.97 15.60 57.52
CA PHE A 10 -4.79 16.04 56.14
C PHE A 10 -5.83 17.09 55.78
N THR A 11 -5.42 18.19 55.16
CA THR A 11 -6.30 19.27 54.78
C THR A 11 -7.01 18.97 53.46
N LEU A 12 -8.18 19.57 53.26
CA LEU A 12 -8.91 19.45 52.00
C LEU A 12 -8.06 19.90 50.80
N ILE A 13 -7.28 20.97 50.98
CA ILE A 13 -6.43 21.53 49.93
C ILE A 13 -5.30 20.58 49.54
N GLU A 14 -4.68 19.90 50.49
CA GLU A 14 -3.64 18.90 50.21
C GLU A 14 -4.19 17.73 49.39
N LEU A 15 -5.43 17.30 49.68
CA LEU A 15 -6.09 16.24 48.90
C LEU A 15 -6.38 16.65 47.47
N VAL A 16 -6.91 17.87 47.29
CA VAL A 16 -7.23 18.41 45.96
C VAL A 16 -5.96 18.56 45.11
N ILE A 17 -4.85 19.01 45.70
CA ILE A 17 -3.57 19.14 44.98
C ILE A 17 -3.07 17.76 44.52
N VAL A 18 -3.11 16.74 45.39
CA VAL A 18 -2.63 15.40 45.05
C VAL A 18 -3.43 14.76 43.92
N ILE A 19 -4.76 14.81 43.98
CA ILE A 19 -5.59 14.24 42.91
C ILE A 19 -5.40 14.99 41.59
N THR A 20 -5.15 16.30 41.64
CA THR A 20 -4.88 17.12 40.45
C THR A 20 -3.56 16.71 39.81
N ILE A 21 -2.50 16.54 40.60
CA ILE A 21 -1.19 16.10 40.10
C ILE A 21 -1.28 14.67 39.54
N LEU A 22 -1.96 13.75 40.22
CA LEU A 22 -2.17 12.38 39.74
C LEU A 22 -2.98 12.34 38.44
N SER A 23 -4.02 13.17 38.32
CA SER A 23 -4.83 13.25 37.10
C SER A 23 -4.01 13.75 35.91
N LEU A 24 -3.15 14.76 36.14
CA LEU A 24 -2.24 15.28 35.12
C LEU A 24 -1.24 14.21 34.65
N LEU A 25 -0.57 13.56 35.60
CA LEU A 25 0.41 12.50 35.31
C LEU A 25 -0.23 11.29 34.63
N SER A 26 -1.41 10.88 35.10
CA SER A 26 -2.16 9.76 34.51
C SER A 26 -2.53 10.05 33.06
N THR A 27 -2.95 11.27 32.75
CA THR A 27 -3.29 11.67 31.37
C THR A 27 -2.07 11.60 30.46
N MET A 28 -0.94 12.16 30.90
CA MET A 28 0.32 12.11 30.14
C MET A 28 0.81 10.66 29.94
N GLY A 29 0.77 9.84 30.99
CA GLY A 29 1.15 8.43 30.93
C GLY A 29 0.26 7.63 29.98
N PHE A 30 -1.04 7.90 29.97
CA PHE A 30 -2.00 7.22 29.09
C PHE A 30 -1.77 7.54 27.61
N ILE A 31 -1.53 8.81 27.25
CA ILE A 31 -1.20 9.20 25.87
C ILE A 31 0.09 8.53 25.40
N SER A 32 1.13 8.51 26.25
CA SER A 32 2.40 7.84 25.94
C SER A 32 2.20 6.34 25.70
N TYR A 33 1.39 5.68 26.52
CA TYR A 33 1.06 4.26 26.35
C TYR A 33 0.35 3.97 25.03
N ILE A 34 -0.64 4.79 24.62
CA ILE A 34 -1.34 4.62 23.33
C ILE A 34 -0.34 4.66 22.17
N ASN A 35 0.54 5.67 22.14
CA ASN A 35 1.50 5.83 21.06
C ASN A 35 2.52 4.69 21.02
N PHE A 36 3.02 4.24 22.17
CA PHE A 36 3.90 3.08 22.26
C PHE A 36 3.20 1.80 21.75
N SER A 37 1.94 1.61 22.13
CA SER A 37 1.14 0.47 21.71
C SER A 37 0.94 0.44 20.19
N LYS A 38 0.66 1.58 19.56
CA LYS A 38 0.58 1.74 18.10
C LYS A 38 1.89 1.35 17.40
N GLY A 39 3.01 1.93 17.83
CA GLY A 39 4.33 1.63 17.25
C GLY A 39 4.74 0.16 17.42
N SER A 40 4.35 -0.49 18.53
CA SER A 40 4.55 -1.92 18.72
C SER A 40 3.72 -2.75 17.74
N ARG A 41 2.47 -2.39 17.48
CA ARG A 41 1.63 -3.07 16.48
C ARG A 41 2.16 -2.90 15.07
N ASP A 42 2.57 -1.69 14.70
CA ASP A 42 3.17 -1.44 13.39
C ASP A 42 4.48 -2.22 13.20
N SER A 43 5.30 -2.34 14.25
CA SER A 43 6.51 -3.18 14.22
C SER A 43 6.19 -4.66 14.00
N VAL A 44 5.12 -5.16 14.62
CA VAL A 44 4.61 -6.52 14.38
C VAL A 44 4.13 -6.66 12.94
N ARG A 45 3.30 -5.73 12.43
CA ARG A 45 2.83 -5.74 11.04
C ARG A 45 3.99 -5.79 10.05
N ILE A 46 4.99 -4.92 10.20
CA ILE A 46 6.18 -4.90 9.34
C ILE A 46 6.91 -6.23 9.36
N THR A 47 7.06 -6.83 10.54
CA THR A 47 7.74 -8.12 10.69
C THR A 47 6.95 -9.23 10.00
N GLU A 48 5.65 -9.28 10.22
CA GLU A 48 4.75 -10.27 9.62
C GLU A 48 4.71 -10.15 8.09
N VAL A 49 4.49 -8.96 7.53
CA VAL A 49 4.45 -8.79 6.06
C VAL A 49 5.80 -9.06 5.41
N ARG A 50 6.94 -8.77 6.08
CA ARG A 50 8.27 -9.17 5.61
C ARG A 50 8.49 -10.68 5.66
N ASN A 51 7.94 -11.36 6.66
CA ASN A 51 7.97 -12.83 6.72
C ASN A 51 7.13 -13.44 5.59
N ILE A 52 5.96 -12.87 5.29
CA ILE A 52 5.15 -13.25 4.12
C ILE A 52 5.97 -13.02 2.85
N GLN A 53 6.50 -11.83 2.65
CA GLN A 53 7.31 -11.48 1.47
C GLN A 53 8.42 -12.49 1.22
N LYS A 54 9.24 -12.77 2.26
CA LYS A 54 10.32 -13.75 2.20
C LYS A 54 9.80 -15.16 1.89
N SER A 55 8.68 -15.56 2.47
CA SER A 55 8.09 -16.88 2.23
C SER A 55 7.58 -17.04 0.79
N LEU A 56 6.97 -16.00 0.24
CA LEU A 56 6.52 -15.94 -1.14
C LEU A 56 7.70 -16.02 -2.10
N GLU A 57 8.74 -15.20 -1.89
CA GLU A 57 9.94 -15.19 -2.73
C GLU A 57 10.65 -16.54 -2.74
N LEU A 58 10.81 -17.17 -1.57
CA LEU A 58 11.40 -18.51 -1.47
C LEU A 58 10.52 -19.59 -2.12
N SER A 59 9.19 -19.49 -1.99
CA SER A 59 8.25 -20.42 -2.64
C SER A 59 8.29 -20.29 -4.16
N ALA A 60 8.41 -19.07 -4.68
CA ALA A 60 8.48 -18.81 -6.11
C ALA A 60 9.78 -19.35 -6.76
N ILE A 61 10.88 -19.46 -6.01
CA ILE A 61 12.10 -20.14 -6.47
C ILE A 61 11.81 -21.63 -6.75
N ASP A 62 10.99 -22.27 -5.91
CA ASP A 62 10.66 -23.69 -6.03
C ASP A 62 9.55 -23.94 -7.07
N GLU A 63 8.51 -23.10 -7.09
CA GLU A 63 7.29 -23.33 -7.89
C GLU A 63 7.24 -22.52 -9.21
N GLY A 64 8.16 -21.58 -9.41
CA GLY A 64 8.24 -20.70 -10.58
C GLY A 64 7.14 -19.62 -10.66
N ARG A 65 6.27 -19.55 -9.65
CA ARG A 65 5.15 -18.61 -9.53
C ARG A 65 4.78 -18.40 -8.08
N PHE A 66 4.12 -17.29 -7.79
CA PHE A 66 3.51 -17.07 -6.48
C PHE A 66 2.15 -17.77 -6.35
N PRO A 67 1.74 -18.18 -5.14
CA PRO A 67 0.42 -18.77 -4.91
C PRO A 67 -0.69 -17.76 -5.18
N ILE A 68 -1.85 -18.24 -5.65
CA ILE A 68 -3.04 -17.39 -5.82
C ILE A 68 -3.56 -16.97 -4.43
N PRO A 69 -4.02 -15.71 -4.24
CA PRO A 69 -4.63 -15.28 -3.00
C PRO A 69 -5.85 -16.12 -2.60
N ASP A 70 -6.10 -16.24 -1.30
CA ASP A 70 -7.36 -16.77 -0.80
C ASP A 70 -8.48 -15.76 -1.06
N LYS A 71 -9.71 -16.26 -1.31
CA LYS A 71 -10.88 -15.42 -1.67
C LYS A 71 -10.60 -14.50 -2.87
N ALA A 72 -9.79 -14.98 -3.82
CA ALA A 72 -9.38 -14.21 -4.97
C ALA A 72 -10.57 -13.73 -5.81
N ARG A 73 -10.54 -12.42 -6.09
CA ARG A 73 -11.40 -11.70 -7.01
C ARG A 73 -10.57 -11.25 -8.19
N GLU A 74 -11.11 -11.39 -9.39
CA GLU A 74 -10.43 -11.00 -10.62
C GLU A 74 -10.73 -9.53 -10.93
N ILE A 75 -9.68 -8.73 -11.03
CA ILE A 75 -9.78 -7.37 -11.56
C ILE A 75 -9.48 -7.42 -13.06
N THR A 76 -10.43 -6.95 -13.86
CA THR A 76 -10.41 -7.10 -15.32
C THR A 76 -10.26 -5.77 -16.02
N LEU A 77 -9.70 -5.82 -17.22
CA LEU A 77 -9.77 -4.76 -18.21
C LEU A 77 -10.21 -5.37 -19.53
N SER A 78 -11.33 -4.90 -20.08
CA SER A 78 -11.87 -5.45 -21.34
C SER A 78 -11.99 -6.98 -21.29
N GLY A 79 -12.54 -7.51 -20.19
CA GLY A 79 -12.79 -8.95 -20.02
C GLY A 79 -11.55 -9.83 -19.78
N SER A 80 -10.35 -9.25 -19.69
CA SER A 80 -9.11 -9.96 -19.40
C SER A 80 -8.59 -9.63 -18.01
N VAL A 81 -8.12 -10.62 -17.27
CA VAL A 81 -7.61 -10.45 -15.89
C VAL A 81 -6.32 -9.65 -15.90
N VAL A 82 -6.26 -8.60 -15.08
CA VAL A 82 -5.06 -7.78 -14.82
C VAL A 82 -4.38 -8.25 -13.53
N TRP A 83 -5.14 -8.43 -12.45
CA TRP A 83 -4.65 -9.06 -11.21
C TRP A 83 -5.75 -9.81 -10.46
N TYR A 84 -5.34 -10.67 -9.55
CA TYR A 84 -6.16 -11.34 -8.55
C TYR A 84 -5.97 -10.62 -7.22
N GLN A 85 -7.06 -10.26 -6.54
CA GLN A 85 -7.02 -9.63 -5.22
C GLN A 85 -7.76 -10.48 -4.20
N GLY A 86 -7.13 -10.70 -3.04
CA GLY A 86 -7.73 -11.42 -1.93
C GLY A 86 -6.88 -11.27 -0.69
N THR A 87 -6.70 -12.36 0.06
CA THR A 87 -5.92 -12.35 1.29
C THR A 87 -4.79 -13.37 1.27
N PHE A 88 -3.76 -13.14 2.08
CA PHE A 88 -2.81 -14.17 2.45
C PHE A 88 -3.45 -15.09 3.49
N GLY A 89 -4.30 -16.00 3.01
CA GLY A 89 -5.12 -16.89 3.83
C GLY A 89 -4.52 -18.29 4.01
N ASP A 90 -5.37 -19.27 4.34
CA ASP A 90 -4.93 -20.62 4.65
C ASP A 90 -4.31 -21.34 3.45
N SER A 91 -4.81 -21.09 2.24
CA SER A 91 -4.32 -21.76 1.03
C SER A 91 -2.97 -21.19 0.62
N ALA A 92 -2.83 -19.86 0.60
CA ALA A 92 -1.56 -19.18 0.35
C ALA A 92 -0.50 -19.53 1.41
N HIS A 93 -0.88 -19.56 2.69
CA HIS A 93 -0.01 -19.98 3.79
C HIS A 93 0.49 -21.43 3.63
N LYS A 94 -0.40 -22.36 3.29
CA LYS A 94 -0.03 -23.76 3.02
C LYS A 94 0.84 -23.91 1.78
N ALA A 95 0.62 -23.10 0.75
CA ALA A 95 1.39 -23.14 -0.49
C ALA A 95 2.86 -22.74 -0.25
N VAL A 96 3.11 -21.67 0.53
CA VAL A 96 4.48 -21.22 0.78
C VAL A 96 5.31 -22.21 1.62
N LYS A 97 4.68 -23.02 2.49
CA LYS A 97 5.35 -24.05 3.33
C LYS A 97 6.54 -23.54 4.17
N ARG A 98 6.70 -22.23 4.36
CA ARG A 98 7.84 -21.61 5.07
C ARG A 98 7.48 -20.95 6.40
N LEU A 99 6.20 -20.84 6.74
CA LEU A 99 5.72 -20.18 7.95
C LEU A 99 5.10 -21.18 8.91
N SER A 100 5.52 -21.17 10.18
CA SER A 100 5.01 -22.07 11.23
C SER A 100 3.57 -21.72 11.66
N LYS A 101 3.18 -20.46 11.55
CA LYS A 101 1.85 -19.94 11.81
C LYS A 101 1.46 -18.96 10.70
N LYS A 102 0.17 -18.91 10.36
CA LYS A 102 -0.38 -17.88 9.47
C LYS A 102 -0.31 -16.50 10.15
N PRO A 103 0.37 -15.51 9.53
CA PRO A 103 0.36 -14.14 10.01
C PRO A 103 -1.02 -13.49 9.91
N VAL A 104 -1.37 -12.64 10.87
CA VAL A 104 -2.61 -11.85 10.90
C VAL A 104 -2.35 -10.48 11.52
N ASP A 105 -3.17 -9.49 11.19
CA ASP A 105 -3.08 -8.15 11.78
C ASP A 105 -3.19 -8.22 13.32
N PRO A 106 -2.26 -7.61 14.07
CA PRO A 106 -2.23 -7.72 15.53
C PRO A 106 -3.34 -6.93 16.25
N SER A 107 -4.00 -5.98 15.57
CA SER A 107 -5.13 -5.23 16.13
C SER A 107 -6.45 -5.90 15.82
N LEU A 108 -6.66 -6.26 14.55
CA LEU A 108 -7.94 -6.72 14.03
C LEU A 108 -8.07 -8.25 13.95
N GLY A 109 -6.96 -8.98 13.97
CA GLY A 109 -6.95 -10.44 13.78
C GLY A 109 -7.34 -10.90 12.38
N ILE A 110 -7.35 -9.99 11.40
CA ILE A 110 -7.68 -10.27 10.00
C ILE A 110 -6.44 -10.71 9.19
N GLU A 111 -6.69 -11.35 8.06
CA GLU A 111 -5.64 -11.71 7.10
C GLU A 111 -5.13 -10.45 6.38
N TYR A 112 -3.85 -10.44 6.00
CA TYR A 112 -3.30 -9.35 5.19
C TYR A 112 -3.82 -9.41 3.75
N SER A 113 -4.08 -8.24 3.16
CA SER A 113 -4.45 -8.15 1.75
C SER A 113 -3.30 -8.63 0.88
N TYR A 114 -3.62 -9.40 -0.14
CA TYR A 114 -2.65 -9.98 -1.05
C TYR A 114 -3.19 -9.94 -2.48
N SER A 115 -2.43 -9.29 -3.35
CA SER A 115 -2.72 -9.15 -4.77
C SER A 115 -1.63 -9.76 -5.62
N LEU A 116 -2.02 -10.44 -6.68
CA LEU A 116 -1.14 -11.16 -7.60
C LEU A 116 -1.45 -10.76 -9.04
N LEU A 117 -0.47 -10.24 -9.76
CA LEU A 117 -0.61 -9.87 -11.17
C LEU A 117 -0.90 -11.12 -12.03
N ASN A 118 -1.56 -10.93 -13.17
CA ASN A 118 -1.95 -11.99 -14.10
C ASN A 118 -0.78 -12.89 -14.58
N ASN A 119 0.45 -12.40 -14.57
CA ASN A 119 1.65 -13.16 -14.89
C ASN A 119 2.09 -14.14 -13.77
N SER A 120 1.45 -14.09 -12.59
CA SER A 120 1.79 -14.86 -11.39
C SER A 120 3.24 -14.67 -10.89
N GLN A 121 3.89 -13.58 -11.28
CA GLN A 121 5.30 -13.26 -11.00
C GLN A 121 5.49 -11.90 -10.34
N GLU A 122 4.44 -11.08 -10.24
CA GLU A 122 4.47 -9.84 -9.48
C GLU A 122 3.32 -9.81 -8.48
N TYR A 123 3.59 -9.37 -7.26
CA TYR A 123 2.60 -9.33 -6.20
C TYR A 123 2.76 -8.10 -5.31
N GLN A 124 1.70 -7.82 -4.55
CA GLN A 124 1.67 -6.78 -3.54
C GLN A 124 0.90 -7.29 -2.31
N ILE A 125 1.43 -6.98 -1.14
CA ILE A 125 0.79 -7.18 0.15
C ILE A 125 0.45 -5.80 0.69
N SER A 126 -0.76 -5.63 1.20
CA SER A 126 -1.20 -4.37 1.79
C SER A 126 -1.63 -4.55 3.24
N THR A 127 -1.17 -3.63 4.09
CA THR A 127 -1.55 -3.48 5.50
C THR A 127 -1.66 -2.00 5.84
N ILE A 128 -1.74 -1.67 7.12
CA ILE A 128 -1.92 -0.32 7.62
C ILE A 128 -0.80 0.07 8.60
N PHE A 129 -0.59 1.37 8.77
CA PHE A 129 0.16 1.95 9.89
C PHE A 129 -0.74 2.87 10.72
N GLU A 130 -0.65 2.72 12.04
CA GLU A 130 -1.44 3.50 13.00
C GLU A 130 -0.71 4.73 13.56
N GLY A 131 0.62 4.77 13.42
CA GLY A 131 1.46 5.91 13.78
C GLY A 131 1.64 6.91 12.64
N GLU A 132 1.98 8.16 13.00
CA GLU A 132 2.71 9.02 12.07
C GLU A 132 4.07 8.38 11.78
N GLU A 133 4.59 8.46 10.55
CA GLU A 133 6.02 8.23 10.33
C GLU A 133 6.81 8.98 11.42
N ILE A 134 7.89 8.39 11.92
CA ILE A 134 8.61 8.72 13.17
C ILE A 134 9.30 10.13 13.13
N THR A 135 8.80 11.07 12.33
CA THR A 135 9.42 12.35 12.01
C THR A 135 8.46 13.53 12.12
N LYS A 136 7.62 13.64 13.17
CA LYS A 136 6.96 14.93 13.52
C LYS A 136 6.97 15.23 15.03
N SER A 137 7.31 16.49 15.31
CA SER A 137 7.70 17.11 16.60
C SER A 137 6.59 17.12 17.67
N PRO A 138 6.93 17.04 18.98
CA PRO A 138 5.97 16.88 20.09
C PRO A 138 5.15 18.13 20.48
N PHE A 139 5.17 19.22 19.72
CA PHE A 139 4.61 20.52 20.16
C PHE A 139 3.53 21.14 19.27
N ILE A 140 2.85 20.36 18.41
CA ILE A 140 1.68 20.89 17.69
C ILE A 140 0.45 20.03 17.98
N SER A 141 -0.43 20.56 18.83
CA SER A 141 -1.83 20.14 18.96
C SER A 141 -2.59 20.65 17.75
N HIS A 142 -2.59 19.88 16.68
CA HIS A 142 -3.80 19.78 15.89
C HIS A 142 -4.49 18.49 16.31
N THR A 143 -5.78 18.57 16.61
CA THR A 143 -6.64 17.39 16.69
C THR A 143 -6.82 16.84 15.28
N TYR A 144 -5.78 16.21 14.74
CA TYR A 144 -5.90 15.34 13.58
C TYR A 144 -6.27 13.96 14.12
N ALA A 145 -7.30 13.34 13.54
CA ALA A 145 -7.47 11.90 13.72
C ALA A 145 -6.11 11.23 13.49
N ALA A 146 -5.78 10.17 14.22
CA ALA A 146 -4.62 9.38 13.86
C ALA A 146 -4.89 8.84 12.45
N GLU A 147 -4.29 9.45 11.45
CA GLU A 147 -4.58 9.12 10.07
C GLU A 147 -3.84 7.83 9.74
N ILE A 148 -4.60 6.74 9.72
CA ILE A 148 -4.09 5.44 9.36
C ILE A 148 -3.73 5.46 7.89
N THR A 149 -2.53 4.99 7.56
CA THR A 149 -2.03 4.99 6.19
C THR A 149 -1.83 3.56 5.71
N ALA A 150 -1.99 3.33 4.41
CA ALA A 150 -1.69 2.05 3.79
C ALA A 150 -0.19 1.82 3.69
N PHE A 151 0.24 0.60 3.96
CA PHE A 151 1.59 0.12 3.76
C PHE A 151 1.57 -1.01 2.74
N ASN A 152 2.07 -0.72 1.54
CA ASN A 152 2.23 -1.70 0.48
C ASN A 152 3.67 -2.21 0.41
N ILE A 153 3.83 -3.52 0.22
CA ILE A 153 5.12 -4.19 0.06
C ILE A 153 5.00 -5.35 -0.92
N GLY A 154 6.06 -5.69 -1.64
CA GLY A 154 6.06 -6.74 -2.66
C GLY A 154 7.06 -6.42 -3.76
N ASN A 155 7.04 -7.23 -4.81
CA ASN A 155 7.90 -7.06 -5.98
C ASN A 155 7.18 -6.39 -7.16
N TYR A 156 5.89 -6.05 -7.03
CA TYR A 156 5.20 -5.24 -8.04
C TYR A 156 5.92 -3.90 -8.24
N ASN A 157 6.00 -3.46 -9.50
CA ASN A 157 6.86 -2.37 -9.93
C ASN A 157 6.32 -0.96 -9.67
N GLU A 158 5.03 -0.85 -9.32
CA GLU A 158 4.33 0.40 -9.00
C GLU A 158 4.29 1.41 -10.18
N ARG A 159 4.34 0.94 -11.44
CA ARG A 159 4.32 1.80 -12.64
C ARG A 159 3.40 1.31 -13.74
N VAL A 160 3.48 0.04 -14.11
CA VAL A 160 2.74 -0.48 -15.26
C VAL A 160 2.17 -1.86 -14.98
N SER A 161 1.08 -2.16 -15.66
CA SER A 161 0.57 -3.52 -15.84
C SER A 161 0.27 -3.77 -17.32
N TYR A 162 0.33 -5.03 -17.72
CA TYR A 162 0.09 -5.49 -19.07
C TYR A 162 -1.07 -6.49 -19.11
N VAL A 163 -1.91 -6.35 -20.13
CA VAL A 163 -2.95 -7.32 -20.44
C VAL A 163 -3.12 -7.44 -21.95
N LYS A 164 -3.38 -8.65 -22.43
CA LYS A 164 -3.81 -8.90 -23.81
C LYS A 164 -5.31 -9.10 -23.84
N SER A 165 -6.04 -8.21 -24.51
CA SER A 165 -7.49 -8.32 -24.71
C SER A 165 -7.85 -8.09 -26.18
N ASP A 166 -8.75 -8.91 -26.72
CA ASP A 166 -9.20 -8.85 -28.12
C ASP A 166 -8.06 -8.78 -29.16
N GLY A 167 -6.96 -9.50 -28.90
CA GLY A 167 -5.78 -9.52 -29.77
C GLY A 167 -4.91 -8.26 -29.73
N ARG A 168 -5.22 -7.31 -28.84
CA ARG A 168 -4.45 -6.08 -28.61
C ARG A 168 -3.65 -6.19 -27.31
N ASP A 169 -2.40 -5.72 -27.38
CA ASP A 169 -1.53 -5.51 -26.24
C ASP A 169 -1.88 -4.18 -25.59
N ILE A 170 -2.27 -4.20 -24.32
CA ILE A 170 -2.68 -3.02 -23.55
C ILE A 170 -1.71 -2.85 -22.38
N ILE A 171 -1.14 -1.65 -22.26
CA ILE A 171 -0.31 -1.26 -21.11
C ILE A 171 -1.06 -0.18 -20.34
N VAL A 172 -1.18 -0.38 -19.03
CA VAL A 172 -1.89 0.51 -18.12
C VAL A 172 -0.90 1.10 -17.12
N ALA A 173 -0.91 2.43 -16.97
CA ALA A 173 -0.28 3.10 -15.85
C ALA A 173 -0.99 2.70 -14.56
N LEU A 174 -0.30 1.95 -13.71
CA LEU A 174 -0.89 1.39 -12.50
C LEU A 174 0.12 1.48 -11.33
N PRO A 175 -0.09 2.40 -10.36
CA PRO A 175 0.82 2.54 -9.21
C PRO A 175 0.64 1.45 -8.16
N SER A 176 -0.47 0.72 -8.20
CA SER A 176 -0.82 -0.29 -7.21
C SER A 176 -1.75 -1.32 -7.82
N ILE A 177 -1.56 -2.59 -7.45
CA ILE A 177 -2.44 -3.70 -7.81
C ILE A 177 -3.34 -4.08 -6.62
N THR A 178 -3.63 -3.12 -5.76
CA THR A 178 -4.52 -3.33 -4.62
C THR A 178 -5.61 -2.26 -4.63
N SER A 179 -6.86 -2.71 -4.55
CA SER A 179 -8.03 -1.86 -4.46
C SER A 179 -8.57 -1.79 -3.03
N SER A 180 -9.11 -0.64 -2.68
CA SER A 180 -9.78 -0.37 -1.40
C SER A 180 -11.23 -0.81 -1.37
N ASP A 181 -11.79 -1.10 -2.53
CA ASP A 181 -13.19 -1.37 -2.71
C ASP A 181 -13.39 -2.75 -3.35
N ASP A 182 -14.45 -3.42 -2.94
CA ASP A 182 -14.88 -4.72 -3.45
C ASP A 182 -16.13 -4.63 -4.34
N SER A 183 -16.66 -3.41 -4.56
CA SER A 183 -17.89 -3.20 -5.33
C SER A 183 -17.74 -3.37 -6.85
N SER A 184 -16.55 -3.08 -7.39
CA SER A 184 -16.26 -3.21 -8.83
C SER A 184 -15.06 -4.12 -9.09
N ASN A 185 -15.15 -4.86 -10.19
CA ASN A 185 -14.08 -5.69 -10.74
C ASN A 185 -13.47 -5.08 -12.00
N GLU A 186 -14.00 -3.97 -12.53
CA GLU A 186 -13.47 -3.34 -13.73
C GLU A 186 -12.39 -2.31 -13.37
N LEU A 187 -11.20 -2.48 -13.93
CA LEU A 187 -10.02 -1.69 -13.62
C LEU A 187 -10.27 -0.18 -13.81
N LEU A 188 -10.90 0.20 -14.91
CA LEU A 188 -11.12 1.62 -15.20
C LEU A 188 -12.08 2.26 -14.19
N GLU A 189 -13.07 1.52 -13.69
CA GLU A 189 -13.99 2.01 -12.66
C GLU A 189 -13.27 2.18 -11.32
N ILE A 190 -12.40 1.23 -10.95
CA ILE A 190 -11.55 1.32 -9.75
C ILE A 190 -10.65 2.56 -9.80
N ILE A 191 -10.02 2.81 -10.96
CA ILE A 191 -9.15 3.98 -11.16
C ILE A 191 -9.97 5.27 -11.10
N GLN A 192 -11.10 5.35 -11.80
CA GLN A 192 -11.96 6.54 -11.81
C GLN A 192 -12.55 6.85 -10.44
N SER A 193 -12.79 5.82 -9.62
CA SER A 193 -13.32 5.96 -8.26
C SER A 193 -12.24 6.24 -7.21
N ASN A 194 -10.97 6.41 -7.64
CA ASN A 194 -9.82 6.64 -6.75
C ASN A 194 -9.58 5.49 -5.75
N ASN A 195 -10.02 4.28 -6.10
CA ASN A 195 -10.03 3.12 -5.22
C ASN A 195 -8.70 2.35 -5.22
N LEU A 196 -7.61 2.92 -5.76
CA LEU A 196 -6.29 2.31 -5.65
C LEU A 196 -5.68 2.60 -4.27
N VAL A 197 -5.15 1.56 -3.65
CA VAL A 197 -4.47 1.63 -2.36
C VAL A 197 -3.03 2.03 -2.59
N ILE A 198 -2.66 3.24 -2.19
CA ILE A 198 -1.33 3.80 -2.41
C ILE A 198 -0.57 3.86 -1.09
N HIS A 199 0.70 3.47 -1.11
CA HIS A 199 1.56 3.50 0.07
C HIS A 199 1.58 4.91 0.71
N GLY A 200 1.47 4.96 2.03
CA GLY A 200 1.40 6.16 2.88
C GLY A 200 0.20 7.06 2.63
N LYS A 201 -0.83 6.58 1.93
CA LYS A 201 -2.11 7.27 1.75
C LYS A 201 -3.19 6.63 2.60
N TYR A 202 -4.27 7.37 2.82
CA TYR A 202 -5.36 6.97 3.71
C TYR A 202 -6.33 5.96 3.10
N ASN A 203 -6.17 5.64 1.81
CA ASN A 203 -6.95 4.60 1.17
C ASN A 203 -6.42 3.23 1.61
N LEU A 204 -7.25 2.42 2.26
CA LEU A 204 -6.85 1.13 2.82
C LEU A 204 -7.43 0.02 1.95
N SER A 205 -6.77 -1.14 1.90
CA SER A 205 -7.35 -2.29 1.18
C SER A 205 -8.74 -2.66 1.69
N ASP A 206 -9.56 -3.20 0.79
CA ASP A 206 -10.87 -3.81 1.07
C ASP A 206 -10.86 -4.74 2.30
N SER A 207 -9.75 -5.45 2.56
CA SER A 207 -9.58 -6.29 3.76
C SER A 207 -9.70 -5.51 5.08
N TYR A 208 -9.42 -4.20 5.07
CA TYR A 208 -9.53 -3.28 6.21
C TYR A 208 -10.83 -2.48 6.23
N ASN A 209 -11.81 -2.82 5.39
CA ASN A 209 -13.17 -2.25 5.44
C ASN A 209 -14.00 -2.88 6.57
N THR A 210 -13.48 -2.81 7.80
CA THR A 210 -14.10 -3.41 9.00
C THR A 210 -15.03 -2.45 9.74
N GLY A 211 -15.07 -1.18 9.33
CA GLY A 211 -15.74 -0.09 10.04
C GLY A 211 -14.95 0.47 11.24
N GLU A 212 -13.81 -0.11 11.60
CA GLU A 212 -12.95 0.39 12.68
C GLU A 212 -12.06 1.57 12.24
N TYR A 213 -11.79 1.68 10.94
CA TYR A 213 -10.91 2.69 10.37
C TYR A 213 -11.65 3.56 9.37
N ASN A 214 -11.48 4.88 9.48
CA ASN A 214 -12.03 5.83 8.52
C ASN A 214 -11.24 5.73 7.21
N GLN A 215 -11.86 5.20 6.18
CA GLN A 215 -11.33 5.25 4.82
C GLN A 215 -11.76 6.58 4.20
N SER A 216 -10.86 7.55 4.17
CA SER A 216 -11.13 8.83 3.51
C SER A 216 -9.92 9.23 2.70
N GLY A 217 -10.06 9.19 1.38
CA GLY A 217 -9.04 9.61 0.44
C GLY A 217 -8.45 8.46 -0.36
N GLY A 218 -7.97 8.83 -1.53
CA GLY A 218 -7.23 8.09 -2.53
C GLY A 218 -6.54 9.13 -3.41
N VAL A 219 -5.58 8.73 -4.25
CA VAL A 219 -5.04 9.68 -5.24
C VAL A 219 -6.17 10.05 -6.18
N LYS A 220 -6.46 11.35 -6.33
CA LYS A 220 -7.45 11.81 -7.32
C LYS A 220 -6.94 11.48 -8.72
N SER A 221 -7.58 10.52 -9.37
CA SER A 221 -7.33 10.03 -10.72
C SER A 221 -8.53 10.26 -11.64
N GLU A 222 -9.44 11.18 -11.30
CA GLU A 222 -10.65 11.51 -12.05
C GLU A 222 -10.38 11.83 -13.54
N ASP A 223 -9.17 12.32 -13.86
CA ASP A 223 -8.72 12.63 -15.23
C ASP A 223 -7.53 11.76 -15.71
N MET A 224 -7.17 10.70 -14.95
CA MET A 224 -6.03 9.86 -15.30
C MET A 224 -6.33 9.04 -16.55
N ASN A 225 -5.58 9.29 -17.63
CA ASN A 225 -5.60 8.40 -18.79
C ASN A 225 -4.79 7.13 -18.49
N ALA A 226 -5.41 6.16 -17.81
CA ALA A 226 -4.72 4.97 -17.35
C ALA A 226 -4.12 4.12 -18.49
N ILE A 227 -4.76 4.09 -19.68
CA ILE A 227 -4.24 3.33 -20.82
C ILE A 227 -3.18 4.15 -21.54
N VAL A 228 -1.93 3.73 -21.41
CA VAL A 228 -0.76 4.44 -21.95
C VAL A 228 -0.30 3.89 -23.30
N PHE A 229 -0.67 2.64 -23.60
CA PHE A 229 -0.45 1.99 -24.89
C PHE A 229 -1.57 0.98 -25.16
N SER A 230 -2.02 0.91 -26.42
CA SER A 230 -2.97 -0.10 -26.90
C SER A 230 -2.70 -0.34 -28.39
N GLY A 231 -2.20 -1.52 -28.74
CA GLY A 231 -1.82 -1.84 -30.12
C GLY A 231 -1.15 -3.20 -30.24
N ASN A 232 -0.27 -3.37 -31.22
CA ASN A 232 0.66 -4.49 -31.24
C ASN A 232 1.94 -4.09 -30.52
N LEU A 233 2.39 -4.87 -29.54
CA LEU A 233 3.57 -4.52 -28.74
C LEU A 233 4.85 -4.31 -29.57
N ASN A 234 4.96 -4.92 -30.76
CA ASN A 234 6.09 -4.71 -31.67
C ASN A 234 6.17 -3.27 -32.21
N GLU A 235 5.09 -2.49 -32.14
CA GLU A 235 5.09 -1.06 -32.47
C GLU A 235 6.03 -0.29 -31.54
N LEU A 236 6.28 -0.75 -30.32
CA LEU A 236 7.25 -0.19 -29.38
C LEU A 236 8.72 -0.45 -29.75
N ASN A 237 8.99 -1.07 -30.91
CA ASN A 237 10.34 -1.09 -31.50
C ASN A 237 10.66 0.21 -32.26
N GLU A 238 9.65 1.04 -32.55
CA GLU A 238 9.82 2.31 -33.25
C GLU A 238 9.93 3.47 -32.25
N TYR A 239 10.94 4.32 -32.43
CA TYR A 239 11.24 5.43 -31.52
C TYR A 239 10.04 6.36 -31.23
N GLU A 240 9.27 6.73 -32.26
CA GLU A 240 8.12 7.62 -32.09
C GLU A 240 7.03 7.00 -31.21
N ASN A 241 6.83 5.67 -31.30
CA ASN A 241 5.86 4.97 -30.47
C ASN A 241 6.37 4.83 -29.03
N GLN A 242 7.67 4.59 -28.83
CA GLN A 242 8.30 4.59 -27.51
C GLN A 242 8.14 5.95 -26.82
N ARG A 243 8.45 7.03 -27.53
CA ARG A 243 8.32 8.39 -27.04
C ARG A 243 6.86 8.69 -26.63
N LYS A 244 5.90 8.40 -27.51
CA LYS A 244 4.46 8.63 -27.23
C LYS A 244 3.97 7.79 -26.04
N PHE A 245 4.45 6.55 -25.91
CA PHE A 245 4.16 5.70 -24.76
C PHE A 245 4.67 6.34 -23.46
N LEU A 246 5.93 6.81 -23.42
CA LEU A 246 6.48 7.47 -22.24
C LEU A 246 5.81 8.82 -21.94
N GLU A 247 5.47 9.60 -22.96
CA GLU A 247 4.67 10.82 -22.82
C GLU A 247 3.34 10.53 -22.11
N ASN A 248 2.60 9.52 -22.56
CA ASN A 248 1.34 9.11 -21.93
C ASN A 248 1.55 8.61 -20.49
N LEU A 249 2.61 7.82 -20.26
CA LEU A 249 2.94 7.28 -18.95
C LEU A 249 3.26 8.39 -17.93
N ILE A 250 4.12 9.32 -18.31
CA ILE A 250 4.48 10.48 -17.47
C ILE A 250 3.23 11.36 -17.25
N ALA A 251 2.43 11.61 -18.28
CA ALA A 251 1.20 12.39 -18.14
C ALA A 251 0.22 11.75 -17.13
N SER A 252 0.09 10.43 -17.14
CA SER A 252 -0.78 9.67 -16.21
C SER A 252 -0.37 9.87 -14.76
N TYR A 253 0.94 9.94 -14.50
CA TYR A 253 1.48 10.14 -13.15
C TYR A 253 1.61 11.61 -12.75
N SER A 254 1.69 12.54 -13.71
CA SER A 254 1.81 13.98 -13.42
C SER A 254 0.62 14.53 -12.62
N GLN A 255 -0.54 13.88 -12.75
CA GLN A 255 -1.78 14.24 -12.05
C GLN A 255 -1.91 13.59 -10.68
N MET A 256 -1.07 12.59 -10.36
CA MET A 256 -0.99 11.94 -9.05
C MET A 256 -0.20 12.83 -8.08
N SER A 257 -0.79 13.98 -7.73
CA SER A 257 -0.18 15.10 -7.02
C SER A 257 0.34 14.83 -5.59
N ASP A 258 0.21 13.60 -5.08
CA ASP A 258 0.49 13.34 -3.68
C ASP A 258 0.70 11.84 -3.43
N VAL A 259 1.89 11.29 -3.75
CA VAL A 259 2.25 9.89 -3.50
C VAL A 259 3.49 9.81 -2.61
N SER A 260 3.48 8.97 -1.57
CA SER A 260 4.52 8.91 -0.53
C SER A 260 5.68 7.94 -0.84
N GLN A 261 6.77 8.12 -0.09
CA GLN A 261 8.20 7.87 -0.38
C GLN A 261 8.59 6.66 -1.25
N LYS A 262 7.90 5.51 -1.19
CA LYS A 262 8.33 4.33 -1.98
C LYS A 262 7.83 4.34 -3.42
N SER A 263 6.59 4.77 -3.64
CA SER A 263 6.08 5.02 -4.99
C SER A 263 6.68 6.32 -5.57
N THR A 264 7.08 7.25 -4.69
CA THR A 264 7.85 8.45 -5.05
C THR A 264 9.12 8.09 -5.82
N ASP A 265 9.92 7.11 -5.39
CA ASP A 265 11.14 6.71 -6.13
C ASP A 265 10.85 6.21 -7.56
N ALA A 266 9.77 5.47 -7.76
CA ALA A 266 9.42 4.91 -9.07
C ALA A 266 8.87 5.99 -10.01
N VAL A 267 7.97 6.83 -9.50
CA VAL A 267 7.32 7.92 -10.24
C VAL A 267 8.26 9.11 -10.44
N GLU A 268 9.11 9.45 -9.48
CA GLU A 268 10.13 10.49 -9.64
C GLU A 268 11.15 10.12 -10.72
N LYS A 269 11.61 8.86 -10.74
CA LYS A 269 12.49 8.38 -11.82
C LYS A 269 11.83 8.47 -13.19
N LEU A 270 10.52 8.24 -13.29
CA LEU A 270 9.74 8.44 -14.51
C LEU A 270 9.73 9.92 -14.92
N ASN A 271 9.48 10.83 -13.98
CA ASN A 271 9.43 12.27 -14.25
C ASN A 271 10.80 12.91 -14.58
N GLN A 272 11.90 12.21 -14.30
CA GLN A 272 13.26 12.66 -14.62
C GLN A 272 13.70 12.29 -16.04
N ILE A 273 12.91 11.51 -16.79
CA ILE A 273 13.25 11.09 -18.15
C ILE A 273 13.18 12.31 -19.08
N ASN A 274 14.29 12.61 -19.75
CA ASN A 274 14.31 13.62 -20.79
C ASN A 274 13.72 13.06 -22.09
N LEU A 275 12.49 13.46 -22.42
CA LEU A 275 11.79 13.01 -23.63
C LEU A 275 12.39 13.56 -24.94
N ASP A 276 13.24 14.60 -24.86
CA ASP A 276 13.96 15.13 -26.02
C ASP A 276 15.26 14.35 -26.31
N ASP A 277 15.68 13.47 -25.39
CA ASP A 277 16.85 12.61 -25.53
C ASP A 277 16.45 11.21 -26.02
N SER A 278 16.81 10.90 -27.27
CA SER A 278 16.44 9.63 -27.88
C SER A 278 17.06 8.41 -27.19
N GLU A 279 18.25 8.56 -26.62
CA GLU A 279 18.93 7.46 -25.93
C GLU A 279 18.22 7.17 -24.60
N ALA A 280 17.84 8.21 -23.86
CA ALA A 280 17.09 8.08 -22.61
C ALA A 280 15.71 7.41 -22.82
N VAL A 281 14.97 7.80 -23.87
CA VAL A 281 13.67 7.20 -24.22
C VAL A 281 13.82 5.71 -24.55
N GLN A 282 14.82 5.36 -25.36
CA GLN A 282 15.07 3.97 -25.74
C GLN A 282 15.51 3.13 -24.54
N GLU A 283 16.45 3.63 -23.74
CA GLU A 283 16.97 2.94 -22.55
C GLU A 283 15.83 2.60 -21.58
N TYR A 284 14.98 3.58 -21.26
CA TYR A 284 13.89 3.39 -20.31
C TYR A 284 12.82 2.44 -20.85
N THR A 285 12.44 2.59 -22.13
CA THR A 285 11.44 1.69 -22.73
C THR A 285 11.96 0.25 -22.78
N ASN A 286 13.21 0.05 -23.21
CA ASN A 286 13.84 -1.26 -23.24
C ASN A 286 13.97 -1.87 -21.83
N PHE A 287 14.26 -1.04 -20.82
CA PHE A 287 14.27 -1.49 -19.43
C PHE A 287 12.91 -2.08 -19.02
N LEU A 288 11.79 -1.43 -19.35
CA LEU A 288 10.45 -1.97 -19.07
C LEU A 288 10.19 -3.28 -19.82
N MET A 289 10.52 -3.34 -21.11
CA MET A 289 10.23 -4.49 -21.98
C MET A 289 11.09 -5.73 -21.66
N GLN A 290 12.37 -5.56 -21.33
CA GLN A 290 13.31 -6.68 -21.16
C GLN A 290 13.22 -7.33 -19.77
N ASN A 291 12.79 -6.58 -18.76
CA ASN A 291 12.79 -7.03 -17.37
C ASN A 291 11.47 -7.69 -16.92
N ASN A 292 10.52 -7.93 -17.85
CA ASN A 292 9.19 -8.49 -17.55
C ASN A 292 8.43 -7.68 -16.48
N ILE A 293 8.63 -6.37 -16.48
CA ILE A 293 8.06 -5.45 -15.50
C ILE A 293 6.58 -5.28 -15.81
N GLY A 294 5.72 -5.43 -14.80
CA GLY A 294 4.28 -5.26 -14.98
C GLY A 294 3.64 -6.35 -15.82
N GLY A 295 4.30 -7.50 -15.97
CA GLY A 295 3.83 -8.59 -16.83
C GLY A 295 4.06 -8.36 -18.33
N LEU A 296 4.83 -7.34 -18.71
CA LEU A 296 5.21 -7.10 -20.10
C LEU A 296 6.03 -8.27 -20.67
N PRO A 297 5.62 -8.91 -21.78
CA PRO A 297 6.41 -9.97 -22.36
C PRO A 297 7.74 -9.42 -22.87
N ARG A 298 8.79 -10.23 -22.79
CA ARG A 298 10.10 -9.89 -23.36
C ARG A 298 9.99 -9.76 -24.87
N LEU A 299 10.30 -8.56 -25.37
CA LEU A 299 10.58 -8.31 -26.78
C LEU A 299 12.03 -8.63 -27.12
#